data_AF-A0AAV3EKC4-F1
#
_entry.id   AF-A0AAV3EKC4-F1
#
_cell.length_a   1.000
_cell.length_b   1.000
_cell.length_c   1.000
_cell.angle_alpha   90.00
_cell.angle_beta   90.00
_cell.angle_gamma   90.00
#
_symmetry.space_group_name_H-M   'P 1'
#
loop_
_entity.id
_entity.type
_entity.pdbx_description
1 polymer ?
#
loop_
_entity_poly.entity_id
_entity_poly.type
_entity_poly.pdbx_seq_one_letter_code
_entity_poly.pdbx_strand_id
1 'polypeptide(L)'
;MINLNNDIIEECNNYLLQLSYFLDQVYDILVKNENIEITKTYVAEFGEQLELLVKFIKENEQLNLRIFSEETDLRFALESFGDAFSNDDYELCSQILKYELKYILFKWQSKLRSV
;
A
#
# COMPACT_ATOMS: atom_id res chain seq x y z
N MET A 1 -2.32 -29.53 -7.10
CA MET A 1 -3.03 -28.24 -7.14
C MET A 1 -3.14 -27.74 -5.72
N ILE A 2 -2.48 -26.64 -5.41
CA ILE A 2 -2.60 -26.01 -4.11
C ILE A 2 -3.94 -25.26 -4.15
N ASN A 3 -4.97 -25.78 -3.46
CA ASN A 3 -6.23 -25.09 -3.31
C ASN A 3 -5.96 -23.82 -2.49
N LEU A 4 -6.18 -22.66 -3.09
CA LEU A 4 -6.21 -21.43 -2.32
C LEU A 4 -7.36 -21.50 -1.33
N ASN A 5 -7.07 -21.27 -0.06
CA ASN A 5 -8.12 -21.11 0.93
C ASN A 5 -8.81 -19.78 0.61
N ASN A 6 -10.06 -19.84 0.13
CA ASN A 6 -10.82 -18.65 -0.26
C ASN A 6 -10.88 -17.62 0.87
N ASP A 7 -10.90 -18.09 2.13
CA ASP A 7 -10.89 -17.23 3.32
C ASP A 7 -9.64 -16.34 3.39
N ILE A 8 -8.46 -16.89 3.07
CA ILE A 8 -7.18 -16.15 3.11
C ILE A 8 -7.11 -15.11 1.98
N ILE A 9 -7.64 -15.45 0.79
CA ILE A 9 -7.74 -14.49 -0.32
C ILE A 9 -8.68 -13.35 0.05
N GLU A 10 -9.84 -13.68 0.61
CA GLU A 10 -10.85 -12.71 1.00
C GLU A 10 -10.32 -11.76 2.08
N GLU A 11 -9.65 -12.30 3.10
CA GLU A 11 -8.97 -11.51 4.13
C GLU A 11 -7.90 -10.57 3.54
N CYS A 12 -7.04 -11.08 2.65
CA CYS A 12 -6.05 -10.25 1.97
C CYS A 12 -6.70 -9.13 1.15
N ASN A 13 -7.77 -9.45 0.43
CA ASN A 13 -8.51 -8.49 -0.38
C ASN A 13 -9.20 -7.43 0.49
N ASN A 14 -9.70 -7.79 1.66
CA ASN A 14 -10.27 -6.87 2.63
C ASN A 14 -9.21 -5.91 3.18
N TYR A 15 -8.02 -6.41 3.54
CA TYR A 15 -6.91 -5.55 3.95
C TYR A 15 -6.47 -4.58 2.84
N LEU A 16 -6.37 -5.06 1.60
CA LEU A 16 -6.05 -4.22 0.45
C LEU A 16 -7.07 -3.07 0.26
N LEU A 17 -8.36 -3.36 0.39
CA LEU A 17 -9.42 -2.36 0.29
C LEU A 17 -9.36 -1.33 1.42
N GLN A 18 -9.16 -1.79 2.66
CA GLN A 18 -9.02 -0.91 3.82
C GLN A 18 -7.81 0.02 3.67
N LEU A 19 -6.66 -0.53 3.29
CA LEU A 19 -5.44 0.23 3.09
C LEU A 19 -5.59 1.22 1.92
N SER A 20 -6.25 0.83 0.83
CA SER A 20 -6.52 1.74 -0.29
C SER A 20 -7.45 2.89 0.11
N TYR A 21 -8.42 2.66 1.00
CA TYR A 21 -9.28 3.72 1.52
C TYR A 21 -8.50 4.64 2.47
N PHE A 22 -7.65 4.07 3.32
CA PHE A 22 -6.81 4.85 4.22
C PHE A 22 -5.79 5.71 3.46
N LEU A 23 -5.22 5.18 2.36
CA LEU A 23 -4.34 5.90 1.47
C LEU A 23 -4.98 7.18 0.89
N ASP A 24 -6.28 7.14 0.59
CA ASP A 24 -7.03 8.32 0.14
C ASP A 24 -7.13 9.39 1.25
N GLN A 25 -7.24 8.99 2.51
CA GLN A 25 -7.24 9.92 3.65
C GLN A 25 -5.86 10.56 3.86
N VAL A 26 -4.79 9.78 3.74
CA VAL A 26 -3.40 10.27 3.82
C VAL A 26 -3.14 11.28 2.71
N TYR A 27 -3.58 10.98 1.49
CA TYR A 27 -3.52 11.90 0.35
C TYR A 27 -4.25 13.21 0.63
N ASP A 28 -5.49 13.14 1.13
CA ASP A 28 -6.29 14.34 1.43
C ASP A 28 -5.61 15.24 2.48
N ILE A 29 -4.98 14.64 3.50
CA ILE A 29 -4.26 15.37 4.55
C ILE A 29 -3.00 16.02 3.99
N LEU A 30 -2.22 15.29 3.18
CA LEU A 30 -1.03 15.81 2.53
C LEU A 30 -1.33 17.00 1.61
N VAL A 31 -2.42 16.92 0.83
CA VAL A 31 -2.83 18.01 -0.05
C VAL A 31 -3.33 19.23 0.71
N LYS A 32 -4.05 19.02 1.82
CA LYS A 32 -4.55 20.14 2.64
C LYS A 32 -3.42 20.84 3.41
N ASN A 33 -2.37 20.11 3.79
CA ASN A 33 -1.15 20.62 4.42
C ASN A 33 -1.40 21.60 5.60
N GLU A 34 -2.47 21.37 6.38
CA GLU A 34 -2.88 22.30 7.44
C GLU A 34 -2.08 22.10 8.74
N ASN A 35 -1.58 20.88 8.99
CA ASN A 35 -0.84 20.53 10.19
C ASN A 35 0.16 19.38 9.94
N ILE A 36 1.45 19.68 10.07
CA ILE A 36 2.54 18.73 9.82
C ILE A 36 2.58 17.56 10.80
N GLU A 37 2.17 17.74 12.05
CA GLU A 37 2.14 16.64 13.03
C GLU A 37 1.06 15.63 12.65
N ILE A 38 -0.12 16.12 12.23
CA ILE A 38 -1.21 15.27 11.75
C ILE A 38 -0.76 14.49 10.50
N THR A 39 -0.13 15.18 9.54
CA THR A 39 0.42 14.52 8.33
C THR A 39 1.38 13.40 8.69
N LYS A 40 2.33 13.65 9.60
CA LYS A 40 3.29 12.64 10.05
C LYS A 40 2.61 11.44 10.71
N THR A 41 1.60 11.67 11.54
CA THR A 41 0.83 10.60 12.18
C THR A 41 0.16 9.70 11.14
N TYR A 42 -0.54 10.30 10.16
CA TYR A 42 -1.24 9.52 9.13
C TYR A 42 -0.28 8.76 8.21
N VAL A 43 0.85 9.37 7.85
CA VAL A 43 1.88 8.70 7.05
C VAL A 43 2.50 7.52 7.82
N ALA A 44 2.78 7.70 9.11
CA ALA A 44 3.31 6.62 9.95
C ALA A 44 2.30 5.46 10.07
N GLU A 45 1.04 5.77 10.36
CA GLU A 45 -0.03 4.77 10.44
C GLU A 45 -0.22 4.01 9.11
N PHE A 46 -0.07 4.70 7.97
CA PHE A 46 -0.15 4.06 6.66
C PHE A 46 1.01 3.10 6.44
N GLY A 47 2.22 3.51 6.83
CA GLY A 47 3.40 2.66 6.79
C GLY A 47 3.23 1.39 7.62
N GLU A 48 2.70 1.51 8.84
CA GLU A 48 2.43 0.37 9.72
C GLU A 48 1.39 -0.59 9.11
N GLN A 49 0.28 -0.08 8.60
CA GLN A 49 -0.74 -0.92 7.96
C GLN A 49 -0.22 -1.61 6.69
N LEU A 50 0.59 -0.91 5.90
CA LEU A 50 1.24 -1.48 4.72
C LEU A 50 2.23 -2.58 5.11
N GLU A 51 3.03 -2.39 6.15
CA GLU A 51 3.96 -3.40 6.66
C GLU A 51 3.20 -4.66 7.12
N LEU A 52 2.09 -4.48 7.84
CA LEU A 52 1.24 -5.59 8.27
C LEU A 52 0.68 -6.38 7.08
N LEU A 53 0.18 -5.69 6.03
CA LEU A 53 -0.29 -6.34 4.81
C LEU A 53 0.85 -7.11 4.11
N VAL A 54 2.02 -6.49 3.95
CA VAL A 54 3.18 -7.14 3.33
C VAL A 54 3.60 -8.38 4.11
N LYS A 55 3.62 -8.30 5.44
CA LYS A 55 3.92 -9.42 6.32
C LYS A 55 2.89 -10.54 6.16
N PHE A 56 1.60 -10.22 6.20
CA PHE A 56 0.52 -11.18 5.98
C PHE A 56 0.66 -11.91 4.64
N ILE A 57 0.94 -11.17 3.56
CA ILE A 57 1.15 -11.77 2.23
C ILE A 57 2.37 -12.69 2.24
N LYS A 58 3.50 -12.29 2.84
CA LYS A 58 4.74 -13.07 2.86
C LYS A 58 4.65 -14.34 3.70
N GLU A 59 3.91 -14.31 4.80
CA GLU A 59 3.67 -15.48 5.66
C GLU A 59 2.76 -16.52 4.99
N ASN A 60 2.01 -16.11 3.97
CA ASN A 60 1.15 -16.97 3.17
C ASN A 60 1.80 -17.28 1.81
N GLU A 61 2.47 -18.43 1.68
CA GLU A 61 3.24 -18.83 0.49
C GLU A 61 2.50 -18.61 -0.83
N GLN A 62 1.20 -18.92 -0.88
CA GLN A 62 0.38 -18.78 -2.08
C GLN A 62 0.15 -17.32 -2.47
N LEU A 63 -0.13 -16.45 -1.48
CA LEU A 63 -0.27 -15.00 -1.71
C LEU A 63 1.07 -14.43 -2.14
N ASN A 64 2.16 -14.81 -1.46
CA ASN A 64 3.51 -14.37 -1.78
C ASN A 64 3.90 -14.72 -3.24
N LEU A 65 3.67 -15.96 -3.68
CA LEU A 65 3.94 -16.37 -5.06
C LEU A 65 3.10 -15.59 -6.08
N ARG A 66 1.85 -15.27 -5.74
CA ARG A 66 0.94 -14.60 -6.67
C ARG A 66 1.13 -13.09 -6.74
N ILE A 67 1.44 -12.46 -5.61
CA ILE A 67 1.61 -11.01 -5.48
C ILE A 67 3.06 -10.61 -5.77
N PHE A 68 4.04 -11.22 -5.09
CA PHE A 68 5.43 -10.74 -5.07
C PHE A 68 6.40 -11.41 -6.04
N SER A 69 5.99 -12.42 -6.82
CA SER A 69 6.93 -13.18 -7.68
C SER A 69 7.79 -12.32 -8.62
N GLU A 70 7.34 -11.10 -8.97
CA GLU A 70 8.06 -10.17 -9.85
C GLU A 70 7.92 -8.68 -9.45
N GLU A 71 7.52 -8.38 -8.21
CA GLU A 71 7.20 -7.00 -7.81
C GLU A 71 8.35 -6.28 -7.09
N THR A 72 8.97 -5.32 -7.78
CA THR A 72 9.93 -4.36 -7.22
C THR A 72 9.38 -2.94 -7.12
N ASP A 73 8.22 -2.70 -7.72
CA ASP A 73 7.52 -1.41 -7.81
C ASP A 73 7.19 -0.83 -6.43
N LEU A 74 6.80 -1.65 -5.45
CA LEU A 74 6.58 -1.18 -4.08
C LEU A 74 7.84 -0.56 -3.47
N ARG A 75 9.00 -1.20 -3.63
CA ARG A 75 10.25 -0.69 -3.04
C ARG A 75 10.59 0.69 -3.62
N PHE A 76 10.53 0.83 -4.94
CA PHE A 76 10.85 2.09 -5.61
C PHE A 76 9.86 3.21 -5.26
N ALA A 77 8.57 2.90 -5.16
CA ALA A 77 7.55 3.88 -4.75
C ALA A 77 7.77 4.35 -3.31
N LEU A 78 8.12 3.44 -2.39
CA LEU A 78 8.39 3.78 -0.99
C LEU A 78 9.70 4.57 -0.81
N GLU A 79 10.76 4.21 -1.54
CA GLU A 79 12.02 4.97 -1.56
C GLU A 79 11.75 6.40 -2.07
N SER A 80 11.07 6.53 -3.21
CA SER A 80 10.71 7.84 -3.78
C SER A 80 9.83 8.66 -2.85
N PHE A 81 8.87 8.02 -2.18
CA PHE A 81 8.02 8.68 -1.20
C PHE A 81 8.81 9.18 0.01
N GLY A 82 9.69 8.34 0.56
CA GLY A 82 10.53 8.70 1.70
C GLY A 82 11.48 9.86 1.40
N ASP A 83 12.06 9.87 0.19
CA ASP A 83 12.89 10.98 -0.28
C ASP A 83 12.09 12.27 -0.45
N ALA A 84 10.91 12.21 -1.07
CA ALA A 84 10.01 13.36 -1.21
C ALA A 84 9.59 13.92 0.16
N PHE A 85 9.20 13.04 1.07
CA PHE A 85 8.75 13.40 2.41
C PHE A 85 9.86 14.04 3.24
N SER A 86 11.09 13.51 3.13
CA SER A 86 12.25 14.06 3.85
C SER A 86 12.70 15.43 3.33
N ASN A 87 12.33 15.76 2.09
CA ASN A 87 12.61 17.05 1.46
C ASN A 87 11.42 18.03 1.53
N ASP A 88 10.37 17.71 2.31
CA ASP A 88 9.13 18.49 2.42
C ASP A 88 8.41 18.71 1.06
N ASP A 89 8.65 17.84 0.07
CA ASP A 89 7.98 17.88 -1.24
C ASP A 89 6.63 17.13 -1.16
N TYR A 90 5.66 17.79 -0.53
CA TYR A 90 4.33 17.24 -0.32
C TYR A 90 3.51 17.10 -1.61
N GLU A 91 3.83 17.87 -2.65
CA GLU A 91 3.23 17.70 -3.97
C GLU A 91 3.65 16.36 -4.57
N LEU A 92 4.96 16.07 -4.59
CA LEU A 92 5.48 14.79 -5.06
C LEU A 92 4.99 13.63 -4.19
N CYS A 93 4.95 13.79 -2.86
CA CYS A 93 4.35 12.79 -1.96
C CYS A 93 2.91 12.45 -2.39
N SER A 94 2.09 13.48 -2.66
CA SER A 94 0.71 13.28 -3.06
C SER A 94 0.57 12.55 -4.40
N GLN A 95 1.49 12.82 -5.35
CA GLN A 95 1.53 12.13 -6.64
C GLN A 95 1.90 10.66 -6.47
N ILE A 96 2.92 10.36 -5.67
CA ILE A 96 3.37 8.98 -5.41
C ILE A 96 2.26 8.16 -4.73
N LEU A 97 1.59 8.72 -3.72
CA LEU A 97 0.46 8.03 -3.07
C LEU A 97 -0.67 7.75 -4.07
N LYS A 98 -1.06 8.75 -4.86
CA LYS A 98 -2.21 8.67 -5.75
C LYS A 98 -1.99 7.79 -6.98
N TYR A 99 -0.80 7.82 -7.57
CA TYR A 99 -0.55 7.18 -8.86
C TYR A 99 0.33 5.94 -8.78
N GLU A 100 1.22 5.85 -7.79
CA GLU A 100 2.12 4.70 -7.65
C GLU A 100 1.57 3.72 -6.62
N LEU A 101 1.50 4.14 -5.35
CA LEU A 101 1.08 3.26 -4.26
C LEU A 101 -0.35 2.76 -4.43
N LYS A 102 -1.29 3.65 -4.81
CA LYS A 102 -2.67 3.24 -5.09
C LYS A 102 -2.77 2.24 -6.25
N TYR A 103 -1.96 2.44 -7.29
CA TYR A 103 -1.92 1.53 -8.44
C TYR A 103 -1.35 0.16 -8.07
N ILE A 104 -0.32 0.12 -7.22
CA ILE A 104 0.26 -1.13 -6.70
C ILE A 104 -0.80 -1.91 -5.91
N LEU A 105 -1.52 -1.27 -4.98
CA LEU A 105 -2.60 -1.92 -4.24
C LEU A 105 -3.70 -2.45 -5.17
N PHE A 106 -4.09 -1.68 -6.19
CA PHE A 106 -5.05 -2.11 -7.20
C PHE A 106 -4.55 -3.33 -8.01
N LYS A 107 -3.28 -3.34 -8.39
CA LYS A 107 -2.64 -4.45 -9.11
C LYS A 107 -2.61 -5.72 -8.26
N TRP A 108 -2.28 -5.62 -6.96
CA TRP A 108 -2.34 -6.76 -6.03
C TRP A 108 -3.75 -7.31 -5.92
N GLN A 109 -4.75 -6.44 -5.77
CA GLN A 109 -6.15 -6.84 -5.73
C GLN A 109 -6.57 -7.56 -7.03
N SER A 110 -6.15 -7.06 -8.18
CA SER A 110 -6.46 -7.67 -9.48
C SER A 110 -5.86 -9.07 -9.62
N LYS A 111 -4.64 -9.28 -9.11
CA LYS A 111 -3.99 -10.60 -9.06
C LYS A 111 -4.77 -11.60 -8.21
N LEU A 112 -5.41 -11.16 -7.13
CA LEU A 112 -6.25 -12.00 -6.27
C LEU A 112 -7.61 -12.35 -6.89
N ARG A 113 -8.18 -11.48 -7.74
CA ARG A 113 -9.48 -11.73 -8.41
C ARG A 113 -9.40 -12.67 -9.60
N SER A 114 -8.21 -12.92 -10.13
CA SER A 114 -7.98 -13.85 -11.25
C SER A 114 -7.99 -15.34 -10.84
N VAL A 115 -8.53 -15.66 -9.66
CA VAL A 115 -8.60 -17.01 -9.07
C VAL A 115 -9.84 -17.74 -9.56
#